data_AF-A0A0D5NJX9-F1
#
_entry.id   AF-A0A0D5NJX9-F1
#
_cell.length_a   1.000
_cell.length_b   1.000
_cell.length_c   1.000
_cell.angle_alpha   90.00
_cell.angle_beta   90.00
_cell.angle_gamma   90.00
#
_symmetry.space_group_name_H-M   'P 1'
#
loop_
_entity.id
_entity.type
_entity.pdbx_description
1 polymer ?
#
loop_
_entity_poly.entity_id
_entity_poly.type
_entity_poly.pdbx_seq_one_letter_code
_entity_poly.pdbx_strand_id
1 'polypeptide(L)'
;MNAAFDMGQESPDYYSFGAPDGEMVYYFINGPTMAGVASRYAELTGGAPLPPKWALGYIQSKYGYESWSEVNAVVDEFRTRGIPVDGMVLDVYWAAPNHYFDFTWNSAGGFANPAANLAALRSKGIKVTNIVDPYVQQTASNYGDGNTNGYFAKQGGATKVYQAWYGPSGLIDYTNPAAAVWFTNDPAHTKDVRQLWDDGVRGWWIDLNEPETPVNPADEFMRGTADKVHNVYALSEAKAFYDAQRSYTDERVWNLARSGFSGIQQYGTTVWTGDVDASWDALTHNLQLGMSAGMSGIPYVATDTGGFNGKPSAELYTRWMQASAFMPIFRAHGCECGDPTNTREPWAFGTTAEGIVKDAIKQRYRMLPYIYSAAKDTLASGTPMMKPLVADYPGDANAANLQDQWMFGPSLLVAPVHAAGATSRSVYLPYGTWYDWNSGSKWSGGQTITYSAPLETIPVLVKEGAIVPLGKDMNYVGETADDFINLKVYPLAAGGTSSYSLYEDDGLTYGYETGGSRETSIIVNKGSSAISLNIGAAQGSYPGQPNSRQWRSEVKTESLNVATVKRNGTALTKVNTFSEFNTGTDVWYNDAASGTVYIQTAFVPTTQAQTIELTSS
;
A
#
# COMPACT_ATOMS: atom_id res chain seq x y z
N MET A 1 21.49 -18.13 -11.39
CA MET A 1 22.04 -19.20 -10.52
C MET A 1 21.90 -18.67 -9.11
N ASN A 2 21.13 -19.36 -8.27
CA ASN A 2 20.52 -18.71 -7.11
C ASN A 2 21.18 -19.18 -5.82
N ALA A 3 21.21 -18.29 -4.82
CA ALA A 3 21.43 -18.71 -3.46
C ALA A 3 20.36 -19.76 -3.09
N ALA A 4 20.78 -20.80 -2.38
CA ALA A 4 19.91 -21.85 -1.89
C ALA A 4 19.80 -21.74 -0.37
N PHE A 5 18.59 -21.95 0.14
CA PHE A 5 18.30 -22.02 1.57
C PHE A 5 17.61 -23.36 1.82
N ASP A 6 18.24 -24.20 2.63
CA ASP A 6 17.63 -25.41 3.19
C ASP A 6 17.26 -25.10 4.65
N MET A 7 15.96 -24.96 4.90
CA MET A 7 15.41 -24.65 6.22
C MET A 7 14.96 -25.93 6.96
N GLY A 8 15.77 -26.99 6.89
CA GLY A 8 15.53 -28.27 7.57
C GLY A 8 14.86 -29.33 6.70
N GLN A 9 14.95 -29.20 5.37
CA GLN A 9 14.48 -30.19 4.40
C GLN A 9 15.38 -31.42 4.39
N GLU A 10 16.71 -31.25 4.36
CA GLU A 10 17.65 -32.36 4.41
C GLU A 10 17.64 -33.06 5.78
N SER A 11 17.58 -32.28 6.86
CA SER A 11 17.52 -32.78 8.24
C SER A 11 16.84 -31.78 9.16
N PRO A 12 16.00 -32.23 10.11
CA PRO A 12 15.41 -31.33 11.12
C PRO A 12 16.44 -30.77 12.13
N ASP A 13 17.67 -31.32 12.16
CA ASP A 13 18.70 -30.94 13.14
C ASP A 13 19.53 -29.72 12.72
N TYR A 14 19.48 -29.30 11.45
CA TYR A 14 20.23 -28.14 10.94
C TYR A 14 19.50 -27.42 9.81
N TYR A 15 19.91 -26.17 9.58
CA TYR A 15 19.60 -25.43 8.35
C TYR A 15 20.91 -25.07 7.66
N SER A 16 20.86 -24.85 6.35
CA SER A 16 22.02 -24.42 5.58
C SER A 16 21.62 -23.38 4.53
N PHE A 17 22.56 -22.53 4.14
CA PHE A 17 22.39 -21.63 3.01
C PHE A 17 23.73 -21.43 2.31
N GLY A 18 23.69 -21.15 1.02
CA GLY A 18 24.89 -20.95 0.22
C GLY A 18 24.59 -20.47 -1.19
N ALA A 19 25.64 -20.09 -1.91
CA ALA A 19 25.57 -19.71 -3.32
C ALA A 19 26.65 -20.46 -4.11
N PRO A 20 26.49 -20.63 -5.43
CA PRO A 20 27.48 -21.34 -6.26
C PRO A 20 28.86 -20.66 -6.35
N ASP A 21 28.91 -19.33 -6.17
CA ASP A 21 30.12 -18.50 -6.18
C ASP A 21 29.93 -17.31 -5.21
N GLY A 22 30.97 -16.49 -5.04
CA GLY A 22 30.99 -15.30 -4.20
C GLY A 22 31.54 -15.55 -2.79
N GLU A 23 31.57 -14.48 -1.98
CA GLU A 23 32.03 -14.56 -0.60
C GLU A 23 30.88 -14.99 0.33
N MET A 24 31.17 -15.84 1.31
CA MET A 24 30.23 -16.18 2.38
C MET A 24 30.16 -15.04 3.40
N VAL A 25 29.40 -14.00 3.06
CA VAL A 25 29.12 -12.86 3.93
C VAL A 25 27.64 -12.91 4.31
N TYR A 26 27.37 -13.07 5.61
CA TYR A 26 26.01 -13.03 6.15
C TYR A 26 25.99 -12.22 7.44
N TYR A 27 24.85 -11.60 7.71
CA TYR A 27 24.64 -10.77 8.89
C TYR A 27 23.71 -11.49 9.85
N PHE A 28 24.22 -11.86 11.02
CA PHE A 28 23.37 -12.27 12.13
C PHE A 28 22.79 -11.03 12.81
N ILE A 29 21.50 -10.81 12.63
CA ILE A 29 20.78 -9.65 13.18
C ILE A 29 19.99 -10.09 14.40
N ASN A 30 20.57 -9.91 15.59
CA ASN A 30 19.85 -10.14 16.83
C ASN A 30 18.82 -9.02 17.07
N GLY A 31 17.62 -9.36 17.53
CA GLY A 31 16.63 -8.42 18.06
C GLY A 31 15.74 -9.19 19.04
N PRO A 32 15.63 -8.78 20.32
CA PRO A 32 14.87 -9.55 21.31
C PRO A 32 13.36 -9.66 20.98
N THR A 33 12.91 -8.92 19.96
CA THR A 33 11.60 -9.02 19.32
C THR A 33 11.77 -9.05 17.80
N MET A 34 10.79 -9.61 17.08
CA MET A 34 10.81 -9.62 15.60
C MET A 34 10.80 -8.19 15.02
N ALA A 35 10.10 -7.25 15.65
CA ALA A 35 10.16 -5.83 15.31
C ALA A 35 11.57 -5.26 15.48
N GLY A 36 12.31 -5.67 16.51
CA GLY A 36 13.71 -5.27 16.71
C GLY A 36 14.65 -5.83 15.64
N VAL A 37 14.38 -7.03 15.11
CA VAL A 37 15.11 -7.59 13.96
C VAL A 37 14.81 -6.77 12.70
N ALA A 38 13.53 -6.48 12.41
CA ALA A 38 13.12 -5.67 11.27
C ALA A 38 13.74 -4.26 11.30
N SER A 39 13.76 -3.62 12.46
CA SER A 39 14.38 -2.30 12.66
C SER A 39 15.87 -2.31 12.34
N ARG A 40 16.62 -3.28 12.86
CA ARG A 40 18.07 -3.39 12.60
C ARG A 40 18.38 -3.80 11.16
N TYR A 41 17.51 -4.61 10.55
CA TYR A 41 17.60 -4.91 9.12
C TYR A 41 17.39 -3.65 8.27
N ALA A 42 16.43 -2.79 8.61
CA ALA A 42 16.21 -1.51 7.94
C ALA A 42 17.38 -0.52 8.19
N GLU A 43 17.99 -0.51 9.37
CA GLU A 43 19.23 0.26 9.62
C GLU A 43 20.37 -0.17 8.69
N LEU A 44 20.49 -1.48 8.41
CA LEU A 44 21.53 -2.01 7.54
C LEU A 44 21.24 -1.80 6.04
N THR A 45 19.98 -1.93 5.63
CA THR A 45 19.57 -2.01 4.21
C THR A 45 18.81 -0.80 3.69
N GLY A 46 18.51 0.18 4.55
CA GLY A 46 17.74 1.38 4.24
C GLY A 46 16.26 1.27 4.66
N GLY A 47 15.72 2.38 5.19
CA GLY A 47 14.30 2.52 5.52
C GLY A 47 13.44 2.73 4.29
N ALA A 48 12.19 2.25 4.31
CA ALA A 48 11.25 2.47 3.22
C ALA A 48 10.67 3.89 3.31
N PRO A 49 10.94 4.80 2.35
CA PRO A 49 10.39 6.15 2.38
C PRO A 49 8.86 6.10 2.31
N LEU A 50 8.20 7.16 2.75
CA LEU A 50 6.76 7.27 2.59
C LEU A 50 6.43 7.28 1.09
N PRO A 51 5.47 6.45 0.61
CA PRO A 51 4.95 6.61 -0.74
C PRO A 51 4.19 7.94 -0.84
N PRO A 52 3.95 8.47 -2.05
CA PRO A 52 2.96 9.52 -2.19
C PRO A 52 1.60 9.00 -1.70
N LYS A 53 0.86 9.81 -0.94
CA LYS A 53 -0.35 9.39 -0.21
C LYS A 53 -1.42 8.80 -1.14
N TRP A 54 -1.45 9.22 -2.40
CA TRP A 54 -2.36 8.67 -3.41
C TRP A 54 -2.10 7.20 -3.75
N ALA A 55 -0.86 6.71 -3.63
CA ALA A 55 -0.53 5.31 -3.90
C ALA A 55 -1.07 4.36 -2.82
N LEU A 56 -1.44 4.91 -1.65
CA LEU A 56 -2.17 4.19 -0.61
C LEU A 56 -3.68 4.21 -0.84
N GLY A 57 -4.19 4.94 -1.83
CA GLY A 57 -5.59 4.88 -2.27
C GLY A 57 -5.90 3.60 -3.07
N TYR A 58 -6.94 3.65 -3.90
CA TYR A 58 -7.23 2.59 -4.86
C TYR A 58 -6.63 2.90 -6.23
N ILE A 59 -5.97 1.91 -6.83
CA ILE A 59 -5.35 2.00 -8.15
C ILE A 59 -6.05 1.00 -9.07
N GLN A 60 -6.57 1.49 -10.19
CA GLN A 60 -7.11 0.66 -11.25
C GLN A 60 -6.05 0.43 -12.34
N SER A 61 -5.96 -0.80 -12.81
CA SER A 61 -5.06 -1.21 -13.87
C SER A 61 -5.67 -2.38 -14.64
N LYS A 62 -5.15 -2.63 -15.84
CA LYS A 62 -5.35 -3.84 -16.63
C LYS A 62 -4.24 -3.95 -17.67
N TYR A 63 -4.05 -5.14 -18.24
CA TYR A 63 -3.28 -5.36 -19.46
C TYR A 63 -4.28 -5.50 -20.63
N GLY A 64 -4.56 -4.42 -21.39
CA GLY A 64 -4.06 -3.04 -21.25
C GLY A 64 -5.10 -2.02 -21.71
N TYR A 65 -5.06 -0.78 -21.21
CA TYR A 65 -5.83 0.32 -21.80
C TYR A 65 -5.19 0.75 -23.13
N GLU A 66 -5.99 0.91 -24.19
CA GLU A 66 -5.49 1.14 -25.56
C GLU A 66 -5.60 2.60 -26.02
N SER A 67 -6.31 3.47 -25.28
CA SER A 67 -6.43 4.88 -25.66
C SER A 67 -6.78 5.82 -24.51
N TRP A 68 -6.51 7.11 -24.69
CA TRP A 68 -7.00 8.14 -23.76
C TRP A 68 -8.52 8.16 -23.63
N SER A 69 -9.25 7.86 -24.69
CA SER A 69 -10.73 7.82 -24.66
C SER A 69 -11.23 6.74 -23.70
N GLU A 70 -10.61 5.58 -23.73
CA GLU A 70 -10.96 4.47 -22.85
C GLU A 70 -10.62 4.78 -21.38
N VAL A 71 -9.42 5.28 -21.12
CA VAL A 71 -8.99 5.68 -19.76
C VAL A 71 -9.94 6.72 -19.19
N ASN A 72 -10.30 7.75 -19.97
CA ASN A 72 -11.26 8.76 -19.54
C ASN A 72 -12.65 8.18 -19.27
N ALA A 73 -13.14 7.28 -20.12
CA ALA A 73 -14.43 6.63 -19.92
C ALA A 73 -14.47 5.82 -18.62
N VAL A 74 -13.41 5.06 -18.32
CA VAL A 74 -13.29 4.31 -17.07
C VAL A 74 -13.27 5.24 -15.86
N VAL A 75 -12.47 6.31 -15.91
CA VAL A 75 -12.42 7.32 -14.83
C VAL A 75 -13.77 7.99 -14.62
N ASP A 76 -14.47 8.37 -15.69
CA ASP A 76 -15.79 8.99 -15.60
C ASP A 76 -16.83 8.01 -15.04
N GLU A 77 -16.68 6.71 -15.32
CA GLU A 77 -17.54 5.67 -14.76
C GLU A 77 -17.29 5.47 -13.26
N PHE A 78 -16.04 5.49 -12.79
CA PHE A 78 -15.72 5.52 -11.36
C PHE A 78 -16.39 6.71 -10.66
N ARG A 79 -16.31 7.90 -11.25
CA ARG A 79 -16.93 9.12 -10.70
C ARG A 79 -18.47 9.02 -10.70
N THR A 80 -19.07 8.55 -11.79
CA THR A 80 -20.53 8.35 -11.91
C THR A 80 -21.05 7.38 -10.86
N ARG A 81 -20.30 6.31 -10.60
CA ARG A 81 -20.66 5.31 -9.59
C ARG A 81 -20.29 5.71 -8.17
N GLY A 82 -19.59 6.83 -7.97
CA GLY A 82 -19.09 7.26 -6.66
C GLY A 82 -18.17 6.22 -6.02
N ILE A 83 -17.34 5.59 -6.86
CA ILE A 83 -16.30 4.65 -6.45
C ILE A 83 -14.96 5.42 -6.49
N PRO A 84 -14.26 5.53 -5.35
CA PRO A 84 -12.98 6.23 -5.31
C PRO A 84 -11.90 5.55 -6.17
N VAL A 85 -11.05 6.36 -6.80
CA VAL A 85 -9.85 5.90 -7.53
C VAL A 85 -8.84 7.05 -7.63
N ASP A 86 -7.58 6.75 -7.31
CA ASP A 86 -6.46 7.69 -7.33
C ASP A 86 -5.52 7.48 -8.51
N GLY A 87 -5.33 6.22 -8.91
CA GLY A 87 -4.33 5.82 -9.88
C GLY A 87 -4.92 5.08 -11.06
N MET A 88 -4.46 5.42 -12.25
CA MET A 88 -4.61 4.59 -13.45
C MET A 88 -3.24 4.13 -13.91
N VAL A 89 -3.07 2.85 -14.21
CA VAL A 89 -1.82 2.31 -14.74
C VAL A 89 -1.99 2.03 -16.23
N LEU A 90 -1.11 2.57 -17.05
CA LEU A 90 -1.01 2.27 -18.47
C LEU A 90 0.02 1.16 -18.69
N ASP A 91 -0.49 0.03 -19.15
CA ASP A 91 0.29 -1.07 -19.67
C ASP A 91 0.86 -0.73 -21.07
N VAL A 92 1.53 -1.68 -21.71
CA VAL A 92 2.45 -1.53 -22.85
C VAL A 92 1.89 -0.79 -24.07
N TYR A 93 0.57 -0.68 -24.24
CA TYR A 93 -0.06 -0.01 -25.39
C TYR A 93 0.14 1.51 -25.43
N TRP A 94 0.56 2.12 -24.31
CA TRP A 94 0.95 3.54 -24.30
C TRP A 94 2.16 3.82 -25.20
N ALA A 95 3.10 2.86 -25.27
CA ALA A 95 4.30 2.96 -26.07
C ALA A 95 4.01 2.62 -27.54
N ALA A 96 4.62 3.36 -28.46
CA ALA A 96 4.40 3.17 -29.89
C ALA A 96 4.93 1.79 -30.35
N PRO A 97 4.23 1.10 -31.27
CA PRO A 97 4.76 -0.12 -31.87
C PRO A 97 6.13 0.11 -32.53
N ASN A 98 7.06 -0.83 -32.32
CA ASN A 98 8.47 -0.75 -32.76
C ASN A 98 9.35 0.26 -31.99
N HIS A 99 8.84 0.84 -30.91
CA HIS A 99 9.51 1.87 -30.10
C HIS A 99 9.67 1.46 -28.61
N TYR A 100 9.62 0.17 -28.29
CA TYR A 100 9.77 -0.32 -26.93
C TYR A 100 11.25 -0.31 -26.50
N PHE A 101 11.71 0.30 -25.42
CA PHE A 101 11.19 1.54 -24.86
C PHE A 101 12.18 2.68 -25.16
N ASP A 102 11.84 3.51 -26.16
CA ASP A 102 12.43 4.83 -26.40
C ASP A 102 11.50 5.99 -25.98
N PHE A 103 10.51 5.66 -25.15
CA PHE A 103 9.53 6.57 -24.55
C PHE A 103 8.64 7.32 -25.55
N THR A 104 8.58 6.84 -26.80
CA THR A 104 7.66 7.38 -27.80
C THR A 104 6.23 6.94 -27.52
N TRP A 105 5.33 7.89 -27.21
CA TRP A 105 3.89 7.62 -27.08
C TRP A 105 3.26 7.15 -28.39
N ASN A 106 2.35 6.19 -28.31
CA ASN A 106 1.55 5.67 -29.42
C ASN A 106 0.48 6.67 -29.89
N SER A 107 0.92 7.81 -30.44
CA SER A 107 0.03 8.89 -30.85
C SER A 107 -0.95 8.47 -31.94
N ALA A 108 -0.53 7.55 -32.83
CA ALA A 108 -1.40 7.01 -33.88
C ALA A 108 -2.41 5.97 -33.36
N GLY A 109 -2.09 5.28 -32.25
CA GLY A 109 -2.91 4.21 -31.67
C GLY A 109 -3.85 4.64 -30.55
N GLY A 110 -4.00 5.94 -30.28
CA GLY A 110 -4.98 6.44 -29.29
C GLY A 110 -4.38 7.26 -28.14
N PHE A 111 -3.06 7.46 -28.13
CA PHE A 111 -2.35 8.20 -27.08
C PHE A 111 -1.79 9.57 -27.53
N ALA A 112 -2.42 10.22 -28.51
CA ALA A 112 -2.01 11.55 -28.96
C ALA A 112 -2.16 12.63 -27.85
N ASN A 113 -1.30 13.65 -27.89
CA ASN A 113 -1.29 14.77 -26.93
C ASN A 113 -1.24 14.31 -25.45
N PRO A 114 -0.22 13.50 -25.05
CA PRO A 114 -0.15 12.90 -23.72
C PRO A 114 -0.23 13.94 -22.60
N ALA A 115 0.52 15.05 -22.70
CA ALA A 115 0.53 16.08 -21.67
C ALA A 115 -0.85 16.71 -21.39
N ALA A 116 -1.64 16.95 -22.45
CA ALA A 116 -2.98 17.49 -22.29
C ALA A 116 -3.93 16.49 -21.62
N ASN A 117 -3.85 15.21 -22.01
CA ASN A 117 -4.69 14.16 -21.43
C ASN A 117 -4.32 13.85 -19.98
N LEU A 118 -3.04 13.77 -19.66
CA LEU A 118 -2.53 13.60 -18.31
C LEU A 118 -2.93 14.77 -17.40
N ALA A 119 -2.85 16.02 -17.90
CA ALA A 119 -3.34 17.18 -17.16
C ALA A 119 -4.86 17.13 -16.92
N ALA A 120 -5.64 16.66 -17.89
CA ALA A 120 -7.10 16.50 -17.76
C ALA A 120 -7.46 15.39 -16.75
N LEU A 121 -6.73 14.29 -16.73
CA LEU A 121 -6.88 13.23 -15.72
C LEU A 121 -6.49 13.74 -14.33
N ARG A 122 -5.40 14.50 -14.23
CA ARG A 122 -4.96 15.10 -12.96
C ARG A 122 -5.98 16.08 -12.38
N SER A 123 -6.70 16.84 -13.22
CA SER A 123 -7.77 17.73 -12.74
C SER A 123 -8.98 16.97 -12.17
N LYS A 124 -9.14 15.69 -12.54
CA LYS A 124 -10.09 14.74 -11.94
C LYS A 124 -9.51 13.98 -10.73
N GLY A 125 -8.31 14.34 -10.28
CA GLY A 125 -7.62 13.71 -9.16
C GLY A 125 -6.88 12.41 -9.50
N ILE A 126 -6.69 12.09 -10.78
CA ILE A 126 -6.03 10.85 -11.23
C ILE A 126 -4.55 11.06 -11.45
N LYS A 127 -3.73 10.14 -10.93
CA LYS A 127 -2.31 10.02 -11.24
C LYS A 127 -2.13 8.85 -12.19
N VAL A 128 -1.32 9.04 -13.22
CA VAL A 128 -1.06 7.99 -14.21
C VAL A 128 0.34 7.43 -13.99
N THR A 129 0.44 6.11 -13.98
CA THR A 129 1.69 5.34 -13.93
C THR A 129 1.86 4.60 -15.24
N ASN A 130 3.06 4.61 -15.82
CA ASN A 130 3.35 3.88 -17.05
C ASN A 130 4.25 2.68 -16.75
N ILE A 131 4.01 1.58 -17.47
CA ILE A 131 4.97 0.48 -17.56
C ILE A 131 6.21 0.91 -18.34
N VAL A 132 7.38 0.46 -17.88
CA VAL A 132 8.69 0.62 -18.50
C VAL A 132 9.46 -0.68 -18.30
N ASP A 133 9.95 -1.28 -19.38
CA ASP A 133 10.71 -2.53 -19.30
C ASP A 133 12.22 -2.26 -19.47
N PRO A 134 13.09 -3.13 -18.93
CA PRO A 134 14.54 -3.01 -18.99
C PRO A 134 15.17 -3.29 -20.37
N TYR A 135 14.36 -3.58 -21.40
CA TYR A 135 14.86 -3.89 -22.73
C TYR A 135 14.53 -2.80 -23.76
N VAL A 136 15.52 -2.43 -24.55
CA VAL A 136 15.38 -1.51 -25.68
C VAL A 136 15.40 -2.30 -26.99
N GLN A 137 14.29 -2.32 -27.69
CA GLN A 137 14.07 -2.97 -28.99
C GLN A 137 15.00 -2.39 -30.05
N GLN A 138 15.50 -3.24 -30.94
CA GLN A 138 16.43 -2.83 -32.00
C GLN A 138 15.88 -1.76 -32.96
N THR A 139 14.56 -1.70 -33.11
CA THR A 139 13.88 -0.71 -33.94
C THR A 139 13.67 0.63 -33.21
N ALA A 140 13.82 0.65 -31.88
CA ALA A 140 13.68 1.84 -31.08
C ALA A 140 14.81 2.83 -31.39
N SER A 141 14.47 4.11 -31.44
CA SER A 141 15.38 5.14 -31.94
C SER A 141 16.62 5.38 -31.06
N ASN A 142 16.56 5.02 -29.78
CA ASN A 142 17.67 5.11 -28.84
C ASN A 142 18.56 3.84 -28.82
N TYR A 143 18.19 2.74 -29.49
CA TYR A 143 18.98 1.50 -29.48
C TYR A 143 20.40 1.69 -30.01
N GLY A 144 20.56 2.41 -31.13
CA GLY A 144 21.87 2.65 -31.74
C GLY A 144 22.82 3.41 -30.81
N ASP A 145 22.28 4.35 -30.03
CA ASP A 145 23.02 5.13 -29.04
C ASP A 145 23.45 4.26 -27.85
N GLY A 146 22.51 3.50 -27.26
CA GLY A 146 22.82 2.54 -26.19
C GLY A 146 23.85 1.49 -26.60
N ASN A 147 23.76 0.99 -27.83
CA ASN A 147 24.70 0.02 -28.37
C ASN A 147 26.10 0.62 -28.58
N THR A 148 26.19 1.83 -29.14
CA THR A 148 27.48 2.50 -29.44
C THR A 148 28.23 2.86 -28.16
N ASN A 149 27.52 3.30 -27.13
CA ASN A 149 28.11 3.66 -25.83
C ASN A 149 28.31 2.46 -24.90
N GLY A 150 27.87 1.27 -25.30
CA GLY A 150 28.04 0.05 -24.50
C GLY A 150 27.19 0.02 -23.23
N TYR A 151 25.97 0.55 -23.31
CA TYR A 151 25.01 0.63 -22.21
C TYR A 151 24.14 -0.62 -22.05
N PHE A 152 24.26 -1.58 -22.97
CA PHE A 152 23.60 -2.87 -22.87
C PHE A 152 24.54 -3.95 -22.36
N ALA A 153 23.96 -4.98 -21.73
CA ALA A 153 24.66 -6.21 -21.40
C ALA A 153 25.34 -6.81 -22.65
N LYS A 154 26.51 -7.42 -22.45
CA LYS A 154 27.37 -7.90 -23.54
C LYS A 154 27.58 -9.41 -23.49
N GLN A 155 28.06 -9.98 -24.57
CA GLN A 155 28.54 -11.35 -24.66
C GLN A 155 29.72 -11.38 -25.62
N GLY A 156 30.91 -11.72 -25.13
CA GLY A 156 32.12 -11.74 -25.96
C GLY A 156 32.51 -10.34 -26.46
N GLY A 157 32.30 -9.31 -25.63
CA GLY A 157 32.64 -7.92 -25.93
C GLY A 157 31.66 -7.15 -26.83
N ALA A 158 30.61 -7.78 -27.36
CA ALA A 158 29.56 -7.14 -28.15
C ALA A 158 28.22 -7.16 -27.41
N THR A 159 27.31 -6.22 -27.72
CA THR A 159 25.95 -6.21 -27.15
C THR A 159 25.25 -7.55 -27.34
N LYS A 160 24.74 -8.10 -26.24
CA LYS A 160 23.90 -9.29 -26.24
C LYS A 160 22.48 -8.89 -26.62
N VAL A 161 21.95 -9.51 -27.67
CA VAL A 161 20.56 -9.35 -28.08
C VAL A 161 19.70 -10.40 -27.38
N TYR A 162 18.68 -9.94 -26.67
CA TYR A 162 17.66 -10.72 -25.99
C TYR A 162 16.36 -10.73 -26.80
N GLN A 163 15.55 -11.77 -26.66
CA GLN A 163 14.24 -11.86 -27.32
C GLN A 163 13.16 -11.50 -26.30
N ALA A 164 12.90 -10.20 -26.13
CA ALA A 164 11.75 -9.74 -25.37
C ALA A 164 10.45 -10.09 -26.12
N TRP A 165 9.29 -10.03 -25.45
CA TRP A 165 8.00 -10.36 -26.07
C TRP A 165 7.65 -9.43 -27.26
N TYR A 166 8.20 -8.21 -27.29
CA TYR A 166 8.10 -7.25 -28.40
C TYR A 166 9.24 -7.37 -29.44
N GLY A 167 10.15 -8.33 -29.31
CA GLY A 167 11.16 -8.64 -30.31
C GLY A 167 12.62 -8.49 -29.84
N PRO A 168 13.58 -8.48 -30.79
CA PRO A 168 15.00 -8.39 -30.49
C PRO A 168 15.36 -7.08 -29.81
N SER A 169 16.01 -7.16 -28.64
CA SER A 169 16.27 -6.01 -27.77
C SER A 169 17.63 -6.10 -27.07
N GLY A 170 18.19 -4.96 -26.67
CA GLY A 170 19.32 -4.86 -25.76
C GLY A 170 18.81 -4.73 -24.33
N LEU A 171 19.37 -5.52 -23.40
CA LEU A 171 19.08 -5.41 -21.97
C LEU A 171 19.95 -4.30 -21.37
N ILE A 172 19.35 -3.30 -20.76
CA ILE A 172 20.06 -2.17 -20.15
C ILE A 172 20.93 -2.68 -19.00
N ASP A 173 22.18 -2.23 -18.94
CA ASP A 173 23.07 -2.51 -17.82
C ASP A 173 22.92 -1.42 -16.74
N TYR A 174 21.92 -1.54 -15.86
CA TYR A 174 21.75 -0.60 -14.74
C TYR A 174 22.89 -0.63 -13.71
N THR A 175 23.81 -1.60 -13.79
CA THR A 175 25.02 -1.60 -12.96
C THR A 175 26.07 -0.62 -13.47
N ASN A 176 25.91 -0.16 -14.72
CA ASN A 176 26.65 0.94 -15.33
C ASN A 176 25.96 2.28 -15.03
N PRO A 177 26.57 3.18 -14.24
CA PRO A 177 25.96 4.46 -13.90
C PRO A 177 25.67 5.35 -15.11
N ALA A 178 26.47 5.26 -16.18
CA ALA A 178 26.22 6.03 -17.40
C ALA A 178 25.01 5.50 -18.18
N ALA A 179 24.81 4.18 -18.22
CA ALA A 179 23.63 3.56 -18.82
C ALA A 179 22.35 3.89 -18.02
N ALA A 180 22.45 3.86 -16.69
CA ALA A 180 21.36 4.23 -15.80
C ALA A 180 20.92 5.69 -16.02
N VAL A 181 21.86 6.64 -16.07
CA VAL A 181 21.57 8.05 -16.36
C VAL A 181 21.01 8.22 -17.77
N TRP A 182 21.64 7.59 -18.77
CA TRP A 182 21.21 7.62 -20.18
C TRP A 182 19.73 7.26 -20.36
N PHE A 183 19.27 6.20 -19.68
CA PHE A 183 17.89 5.75 -19.81
C PHE A 183 16.90 6.58 -18.99
N THR A 184 17.32 7.15 -17.87
CA THR A 184 16.40 7.73 -16.89
C THR A 184 16.33 9.26 -16.90
N ASN A 185 17.45 9.95 -17.04
CA ASN A 185 17.53 11.41 -16.97
C ASN A 185 18.88 11.91 -17.52
N ASP A 186 19.08 11.83 -18.82
CA ASP A 186 20.29 12.32 -19.47
C ASP A 186 20.06 13.70 -20.08
N PRO A 187 20.71 14.76 -19.58
CA PRO A 187 20.56 16.10 -20.14
C PRO A 187 20.95 16.22 -21.63
N ALA A 188 21.73 15.29 -22.17
CA ALA A 188 22.14 15.25 -23.56
C ALA A 188 21.19 14.44 -24.46
N HIS A 189 20.23 13.71 -23.88
CA HIS A 189 19.29 12.84 -24.58
C HIS A 189 17.85 13.28 -24.31
N THR A 190 17.01 13.37 -25.34
CA THR A 190 15.61 13.85 -25.16
C THR A 190 14.59 12.72 -25.15
N LYS A 191 15.04 11.47 -25.10
CA LYS A 191 14.21 10.25 -25.11
C LYS A 191 14.57 9.36 -23.92
N ASP A 192 14.26 9.84 -22.73
CA ASP A 192 14.49 9.17 -21.46
C ASP A 192 13.20 9.13 -20.62
N VAL A 193 13.24 8.46 -19.47
CA VAL A 193 12.11 8.41 -18.52
C VAL A 193 11.65 9.81 -18.08
N ARG A 194 12.56 10.79 -17.98
CA ARG A 194 12.24 12.16 -17.58
C ARG A 194 11.22 12.80 -18.54
N GLN A 195 11.26 12.48 -19.83
CA GLN A 195 10.23 12.93 -20.77
C GLN A 195 8.80 12.58 -20.31
N LEU A 196 8.59 11.36 -19.83
CA LEU A 196 7.27 10.92 -19.33
C LEU A 196 6.83 11.71 -18.09
N TRP A 197 7.77 12.05 -17.21
CA TRP A 197 7.48 12.90 -16.05
C TRP A 197 7.01 14.29 -16.49
N ASP A 198 7.70 14.88 -17.46
CA ASP A 198 7.37 16.19 -18.03
C ASP A 198 6.02 16.21 -18.73
N ASP A 199 5.64 15.10 -19.37
CA ASP A 199 4.30 14.91 -19.91
C ASP A 199 3.24 14.80 -18.79
N GLY A 200 3.60 14.31 -17.60
CA GLY A 200 2.69 14.28 -16.44
C GLY A 200 2.51 12.91 -15.77
N VAL A 201 3.31 11.91 -16.14
CA VAL A 201 3.36 10.61 -15.43
C VAL A 201 3.84 10.83 -14.00
N ARG A 202 3.33 10.05 -13.04
CA ARG A 202 3.57 10.22 -11.60
C ARG A 202 3.96 8.93 -10.85
N GLY A 203 4.25 7.86 -11.59
CA GLY A 203 4.78 6.61 -11.04
C GLY A 203 5.40 5.77 -12.13
N TRP A 204 6.26 4.83 -11.73
CA TRP A 204 7.02 3.97 -12.63
C TRP A 204 6.70 2.51 -12.36
N TRP A 205 6.09 1.83 -13.32
CA TRP A 205 5.95 0.38 -13.27
C TRP A 205 7.14 -0.25 -14.01
N ILE A 206 8.15 -0.68 -13.26
CA ILE A 206 9.37 -1.29 -13.77
C ILE A 206 9.20 -2.81 -13.85
N ASP A 207 8.75 -3.29 -15.01
CA ASP A 207 8.39 -4.69 -15.22
C ASP A 207 9.51 -5.51 -15.86
N LEU A 208 9.38 -6.84 -15.84
CA LEU A 208 10.29 -7.80 -16.45
C LEU A 208 11.73 -7.74 -15.93
N ASN A 209 11.91 -7.21 -14.71
CA ASN A 209 13.20 -6.86 -14.14
C ASN A 209 13.88 -7.96 -13.30
N GLU A 210 13.48 -9.21 -13.49
CA GLU A 210 14.20 -10.38 -12.95
C GLU A 210 15.68 -10.40 -13.40
N PRO A 211 16.07 -10.12 -14.66
CA PRO A 211 15.31 -9.89 -15.91
C PRO A 211 14.60 -11.13 -16.50
N GLU A 212 13.41 -10.95 -17.09
CA GLU A 212 12.54 -12.06 -17.54
C GLU A 212 13.15 -12.99 -18.59
N THR A 213 13.77 -12.42 -19.64
CA THR A 213 14.39 -13.22 -20.69
C THR A 213 15.63 -13.90 -20.10
N PRO A 214 15.76 -15.25 -20.20
CA PRO A 214 16.88 -15.96 -19.59
C PRO A 214 18.25 -15.40 -20.01
N VAL A 215 19.03 -14.97 -19.02
CA VAL A 215 20.41 -14.52 -19.18
C VAL A 215 21.38 -15.71 -19.15
N ASN A 216 22.41 -15.71 -20.00
CA ASN A 216 23.50 -16.66 -19.87
C ASN A 216 24.37 -16.23 -18.66
N PRO A 217 24.79 -17.14 -17.77
CA PRO A 217 25.68 -16.83 -16.66
C PRO A 217 26.90 -15.97 -17.03
N ALA A 218 27.45 -16.16 -18.24
CA ALA A 218 28.62 -15.43 -18.74
C ALA A 218 28.29 -14.10 -19.44
N ASP A 219 27.02 -13.71 -19.57
CA ASP A 219 26.68 -12.40 -20.11
C ASP A 219 27.26 -11.31 -19.20
N GLU A 220 27.86 -10.29 -19.80
CA GLU A 220 28.74 -9.32 -19.18
C GLU A 220 27.97 -8.02 -18.86
N PHE A 221 28.01 -7.60 -17.60
CA PHE A 221 27.57 -6.28 -17.13
C PHE A 221 28.79 -5.55 -16.53
N MET A 222 28.70 -4.24 -16.32
CA MET A 222 29.80 -3.42 -15.83
C MET A 222 30.30 -3.86 -14.45
N ARG A 223 29.40 -4.34 -13.58
CA ARG A 223 29.75 -4.83 -12.23
C ARG A 223 30.03 -6.34 -12.16
N GLY A 224 29.99 -7.06 -13.26
CA GLY A 224 30.28 -8.49 -13.30
C GLY A 224 29.42 -9.24 -14.30
N THR A 225 29.58 -10.55 -14.31
CA THR A 225 28.78 -11.46 -15.13
C THR A 225 27.36 -11.60 -14.59
N ALA A 226 26.43 -12.07 -15.43
CA ALA A 226 25.02 -12.21 -15.10
C ALA A 226 24.79 -13.06 -13.85
N ASP A 227 25.57 -14.14 -13.66
CA ASP A 227 25.50 -14.96 -12.45
C ASP A 227 25.81 -14.21 -11.15
N LYS A 228 26.55 -13.10 -11.21
CA LYS A 228 26.86 -12.22 -10.07
C LYS A 228 25.85 -11.10 -9.88
N VAL A 229 25.29 -10.59 -10.97
CA VAL A 229 24.44 -9.37 -10.93
C VAL A 229 22.95 -9.62 -11.04
N HIS A 230 22.50 -10.80 -11.48
CA HIS A 230 21.10 -11.11 -11.76
C HIS A 230 20.16 -10.70 -10.62
N ASN A 231 20.42 -11.18 -9.39
CA ASN A 231 19.53 -10.90 -8.25
C ASN A 231 19.62 -9.45 -7.74
N VAL A 232 20.62 -8.66 -8.14
CA VAL A 232 20.72 -7.21 -7.80
C VAL A 232 20.33 -6.30 -8.98
N TYR A 233 19.88 -6.88 -10.09
CA TYR A 233 19.48 -6.14 -11.28
C TYR A 233 18.29 -5.22 -10.98
N ALA A 234 17.19 -5.78 -10.48
CA ALA A 234 16.00 -5.01 -10.09
C ALA A 234 16.31 -3.92 -9.04
N LEU A 235 17.23 -4.20 -8.10
CA LEU A 235 17.68 -3.20 -7.13
C LEU A 235 18.39 -2.02 -7.81
N SER A 236 19.24 -2.32 -8.81
CA SER A 236 19.99 -1.31 -9.56
C SER A 236 19.06 -0.46 -10.44
N GLU A 237 18.06 -1.07 -11.05
CA GLU A 237 17.02 -0.36 -11.81
C GLU A 237 16.17 0.55 -10.89
N ALA A 238 15.62 0.01 -9.79
CA ALA A 238 14.84 0.79 -8.85
C ALA A 238 15.63 2.01 -8.32
N LYS A 239 16.91 1.81 -8.03
CA LYS A 239 17.85 2.89 -7.66
C LYS A 239 18.01 3.92 -8.77
N ALA A 240 18.17 3.50 -10.03
CA ALA A 240 18.34 4.41 -11.17
C ALA A 240 17.13 5.34 -11.31
N PHE A 241 15.90 4.80 -11.28
CA PHE A 241 14.67 5.59 -11.35
C PHE A 241 14.52 6.52 -10.15
N TYR A 242 14.84 6.02 -8.95
CA TYR A 242 14.76 6.81 -7.71
C TYR A 242 15.71 8.01 -7.71
N ASP A 243 16.99 7.78 -8.01
CA ASP A 243 18.00 8.83 -8.05
C ASP A 243 17.71 9.84 -9.15
N ALA A 244 17.29 9.36 -10.33
CA ALA A 244 16.93 10.22 -11.45
C ALA A 244 15.78 11.15 -11.07
N GLN A 245 14.66 10.63 -10.55
CA GLN A 245 13.53 11.47 -10.17
C GLN A 245 13.91 12.49 -9.09
N ARG A 246 14.61 12.06 -8.04
CA ARG A 246 15.06 12.97 -6.97
C ARG A 246 16.01 14.08 -7.45
N SER A 247 16.65 13.91 -8.61
CA SER A 247 17.53 14.95 -9.17
C SER A 247 16.78 16.12 -9.80
N TYR A 248 15.50 15.96 -10.16
CA TYR A 248 14.72 16.96 -10.90
C TYR A 248 13.38 17.36 -10.26
N THR A 249 12.96 16.69 -9.18
CA THR A 249 11.73 17.02 -8.44
C THR A 249 11.87 16.61 -6.97
N ASP A 250 11.10 17.27 -6.11
CA ASP A 250 10.94 16.89 -4.70
C ASP A 250 9.70 16.01 -4.46
N GLU A 251 8.92 15.69 -5.51
CA GLU A 251 7.82 14.73 -5.43
C GLU A 251 8.34 13.30 -5.16
N ARG A 252 7.64 12.56 -4.29
CA ARG A 252 8.04 11.20 -3.87
C ARG A 252 8.03 10.22 -5.03
N VAL A 253 9.06 9.39 -5.07
CA VAL A 253 9.16 8.28 -6.01
C VAL A 253 8.18 7.19 -5.61
N TRP A 254 7.45 6.66 -6.60
CA TRP A 254 6.73 5.41 -6.46
C TRP A 254 7.10 4.49 -7.61
N ASN A 255 7.96 3.52 -7.30
CA ASN A 255 8.28 2.42 -8.18
C ASN A 255 7.34 1.25 -7.86
N LEU A 256 6.82 0.60 -8.90
CA LEU A 256 6.12 -0.67 -8.82
C LEU A 256 7.01 -1.69 -9.55
N ALA A 257 7.60 -2.65 -8.83
CA ALA A 257 8.60 -3.61 -9.33
C ALA A 257 8.16 -5.07 -9.16
N ARG A 258 8.51 -5.96 -10.11
CA ARG A 258 8.16 -7.39 -10.03
C ARG A 258 9.17 -8.14 -9.17
N SER A 259 10.44 -7.82 -9.40
CA SER A 259 11.59 -8.41 -8.74
C SER A 259 12.30 -7.42 -7.82
N GLY A 260 13.20 -7.93 -6.98
CA GLY A 260 13.98 -7.10 -6.08
C GLY A 260 15.10 -7.83 -5.37
N PHE A 261 15.78 -7.10 -4.48
CA PHE A 261 16.79 -7.61 -3.56
C PHE A 261 16.65 -6.96 -2.19
N SER A 262 17.36 -7.46 -1.19
CA SER A 262 17.51 -6.78 0.11
C SER A 262 17.91 -5.31 -0.09
N GLY A 263 17.11 -4.39 0.46
CA GLY A 263 17.32 -2.94 0.34
C GLY A 263 16.50 -2.25 -0.74
N ILE A 264 15.72 -2.97 -1.57
CA ILE A 264 14.90 -2.35 -2.62
C ILE A 264 13.88 -1.33 -2.08
N GLN A 265 13.41 -1.56 -0.85
CA GLN A 265 12.44 -0.69 -0.19
C GLN A 265 12.93 0.75 -0.05
N GLN A 266 14.25 0.98 0.04
CA GLN A 266 14.82 2.33 0.22
C GLN A 266 14.58 3.23 -0.99
N TYR A 267 14.32 2.63 -2.16
CA TYR A 267 14.11 3.31 -3.43
C TYR A 267 12.62 3.54 -3.72
N GLY A 268 11.78 3.74 -2.69
CA GLY A 268 10.35 4.04 -2.85
C GLY A 268 9.59 2.95 -3.62
N THR A 269 10.02 1.70 -3.47
CA THR A 269 9.53 0.60 -4.29
C THR A 269 8.47 -0.22 -3.58
N THR A 270 7.35 -0.40 -4.27
CA THR A 270 6.35 -1.44 -4.02
C THR A 270 6.70 -2.66 -4.85
N VAL A 271 6.74 -3.84 -4.25
CA VAL A 271 6.86 -5.09 -5.01
C VAL A 271 5.48 -5.70 -5.19
N TRP A 272 5.10 -6.08 -6.41
CA TRP A 272 3.90 -6.89 -6.62
C TRP A 272 4.26 -8.34 -6.90
N THR A 273 3.31 -9.23 -6.60
CA THR A 273 3.51 -10.69 -6.60
C THR A 273 3.51 -11.34 -7.99
N GLY A 274 3.61 -10.55 -9.06
CA GLY A 274 3.64 -11.04 -10.44
C GLY A 274 2.27 -11.53 -10.96
N ASP A 275 2.34 -12.29 -12.04
CA ASP A 275 1.22 -12.70 -12.90
C ASP A 275 0.42 -13.86 -12.29
N VAL A 276 -0.26 -13.58 -11.18
CA VAL A 276 -0.98 -14.57 -10.38
C VAL A 276 -2.26 -15.06 -11.07
N ASP A 277 -2.63 -16.32 -10.86
CA ASP A 277 -3.89 -16.84 -11.41
C ASP A 277 -5.13 -16.21 -10.74
N ALA A 278 -6.22 -16.09 -11.49
CA ALA A 278 -7.55 -15.78 -10.97
C ALA A 278 -8.17 -17.01 -10.28
N SER A 279 -7.55 -17.47 -9.19
CA SER A 279 -7.96 -18.65 -8.41
C SER A 279 -7.95 -18.41 -6.90
N TRP A 280 -8.65 -19.26 -6.15
CA TRP A 280 -8.68 -19.22 -4.68
C TRP A 280 -7.33 -19.61 -4.05
N ASP A 281 -6.59 -20.52 -4.69
CA ASP A 281 -5.25 -20.91 -4.26
C ASP A 281 -4.30 -19.72 -4.41
N ALA A 282 -4.36 -19.01 -5.55
CA ALA A 282 -3.58 -17.79 -5.75
C ALA A 282 -3.94 -16.71 -4.73
N LEU A 283 -5.23 -16.47 -4.45
CA LEU A 283 -5.62 -15.55 -3.35
C LEU A 283 -4.93 -15.96 -2.04
N THR A 284 -5.03 -17.23 -1.64
CA THR A 284 -4.42 -17.72 -0.39
C THR A 284 -2.90 -17.50 -0.35
N HIS A 285 -2.19 -17.88 -1.43
CA HIS A 285 -0.74 -17.66 -1.51
C HIS A 285 -0.36 -16.18 -1.47
N ASN A 286 -1.14 -15.30 -2.10
CA ASN A 286 -0.87 -13.86 -2.08
C ASN A 286 -1.00 -13.22 -0.69
N LEU A 287 -1.91 -13.72 0.15
CA LEU A 287 -2.00 -13.30 1.55
C LEU A 287 -0.72 -13.69 2.32
N GLN A 288 -0.22 -14.91 2.09
CA GLN A 288 1.00 -15.43 2.71
C GLN A 288 2.25 -14.70 2.24
N LEU A 289 2.35 -14.44 0.93
CA LEU A 289 3.43 -13.68 0.32
C LEU A 289 3.48 -12.25 0.88
N GLY A 290 2.33 -11.58 1.03
CA GLY A 290 2.27 -10.24 1.61
C GLY A 290 2.89 -10.16 3.01
N MET A 291 2.57 -11.12 3.89
CA MET A 291 3.16 -11.19 5.23
C MET A 291 4.65 -11.51 5.19
N SER A 292 5.05 -12.47 4.34
CA SER A 292 6.44 -12.94 4.25
C SER A 292 7.36 -11.87 3.66
N ALA A 293 6.93 -11.18 2.61
CA ALA A 293 7.64 -10.08 1.98
C ALA A 293 7.77 -8.88 2.95
N GLY A 294 6.70 -8.54 3.67
CA GLY A 294 6.73 -7.54 4.74
C GLY A 294 7.82 -7.83 5.77
N MET A 295 7.87 -9.06 6.28
CA MET A 295 8.87 -9.48 7.26
C MET A 295 10.28 -9.63 6.68
N SER A 296 10.41 -9.68 5.35
CA SER A 296 11.68 -9.72 4.61
C SER A 296 12.17 -8.31 4.19
N GLY A 297 11.58 -7.26 4.77
CA GLY A 297 12.00 -5.87 4.57
C GLY A 297 11.36 -5.18 3.36
N ILE A 298 10.31 -5.76 2.78
CA ILE A 298 9.53 -5.17 1.69
C ILE A 298 8.14 -4.80 2.25
N PRO A 299 7.99 -3.64 2.91
CA PRO A 299 6.76 -3.32 3.62
C PRO A 299 5.60 -2.90 2.71
N TYR A 300 5.90 -2.49 1.48
CA TYR A 300 4.89 -2.13 0.49
C TYR A 300 4.77 -3.25 -0.55
N VAL A 301 3.75 -4.07 -0.38
CA VAL A 301 3.43 -5.18 -1.28
C VAL A 301 2.08 -4.92 -1.93
N ALA A 302 1.99 -5.26 -3.21
CA ALA A 302 0.76 -5.32 -3.97
C ALA A 302 0.53 -6.74 -4.50
N THR A 303 -0.71 -7.03 -4.90
CA THR A 303 -1.07 -8.21 -5.68
C THR A 303 -1.96 -7.74 -6.81
N ASP A 304 -2.02 -8.49 -7.91
CA ASP A 304 -3.05 -8.28 -8.92
C ASP A 304 -4.40 -8.70 -8.36
N THR A 305 -5.11 -7.75 -7.75
CA THR A 305 -6.37 -8.04 -7.07
C THR A 305 -7.42 -8.49 -8.08
N GLY A 306 -7.95 -9.71 -7.89
CA GLY A 306 -8.81 -10.40 -8.84
C GLY A 306 -8.07 -11.40 -9.74
N GLY A 307 -6.75 -11.46 -9.66
CA GLY A 307 -5.89 -12.33 -10.46
C GLY A 307 -5.54 -11.74 -11.82
N PHE A 308 -4.34 -12.03 -12.31
CA PHE A 308 -3.87 -11.67 -13.64
C PHE A 308 -4.36 -12.64 -14.71
N ASN A 309 -4.05 -13.93 -14.54
CA ASN A 309 -4.32 -14.98 -15.51
C ASN A 309 -5.74 -15.56 -15.32
N GLY A 310 -6.55 -15.54 -16.37
CA GLY A 310 -7.92 -16.07 -16.36
C GLY A 310 -8.97 -15.08 -15.87
N LYS A 311 -10.19 -15.56 -15.64
CA LYS A 311 -11.35 -14.73 -15.26
C LYS A 311 -11.90 -15.14 -13.88
N PRO A 312 -11.85 -14.27 -12.86
CA PRO A 312 -12.37 -14.62 -11.55
C PRO A 312 -13.89 -14.70 -11.57
N SER A 313 -14.46 -15.51 -10.67
CA SER A 313 -15.88 -15.38 -10.34
C SER A 313 -16.15 -14.07 -9.59
N ALA A 314 -17.40 -13.61 -9.60
CA ALA A 314 -17.81 -12.43 -8.81
C ALA A 314 -17.50 -12.61 -7.32
N GLU A 315 -17.61 -13.83 -6.78
CA GLU A 315 -17.26 -14.14 -5.40
C GLU A 315 -15.75 -14.00 -5.14
N LEU A 316 -14.92 -14.61 -5.99
CA LEU A 316 -13.46 -14.53 -5.86
C LEU A 316 -12.97 -13.09 -5.95
N TYR A 317 -13.45 -12.34 -6.95
CA TYR A 317 -13.13 -10.92 -7.10
C TYR A 317 -13.53 -10.12 -5.86
N THR A 318 -14.75 -10.32 -5.36
CA THR A 318 -15.24 -9.62 -4.16
C THR A 318 -14.39 -9.91 -2.94
N ARG A 319 -14.05 -11.19 -2.67
CA ARG A 319 -13.21 -11.56 -1.52
C ARG A 319 -11.78 -11.02 -1.64
N TRP A 320 -11.23 -11.01 -2.84
CA TRP A 320 -9.90 -10.46 -3.07
C TRP A 320 -9.88 -8.95 -2.85
N MET A 321 -10.87 -8.22 -3.37
CA MET A 321 -11.01 -6.77 -3.15
C MET A 321 -11.19 -6.42 -1.67
N GLN A 322 -11.96 -7.22 -0.92
CA GLN A 322 -12.08 -7.07 0.53
C GLN A 322 -10.73 -7.24 1.24
N ALA A 323 -9.95 -8.28 0.89
CA ALA A 323 -8.63 -8.50 1.47
C ALA A 323 -7.64 -7.39 1.13
N SER A 324 -7.58 -7.00 -0.15
CA SER A 324 -6.64 -5.99 -0.66
C SER A 324 -6.87 -4.59 -0.08
N ALA A 325 -8.09 -4.25 0.36
CA ALA A 325 -8.34 -3.02 1.11
C ALA A 325 -7.50 -2.92 2.41
N PHE A 326 -7.06 -4.06 2.95
CA PHE A 326 -6.20 -4.19 4.14
C PHE A 326 -4.80 -4.74 3.82
N MET A 327 -4.35 -4.61 2.56
CA MET A 327 -2.96 -4.82 2.17
C MET A 327 -2.23 -3.47 2.05
N PRO A 328 -0.88 -3.43 2.04
CA PRO A 328 -0.14 -2.17 1.99
C PRO A 328 -0.50 -1.30 0.78
N ILE A 329 -0.58 -1.90 -0.41
CA ILE A 329 -0.97 -1.22 -1.67
C ILE A 329 -2.19 -1.92 -2.28
N PHE A 330 -3.22 -1.13 -2.62
CA PHE A 330 -4.49 -1.64 -3.15
C PHE A 330 -4.62 -1.37 -4.65
N ARG A 331 -4.25 -2.37 -5.45
CA ARG A 331 -4.30 -2.30 -6.92
C ARG A 331 -5.07 -3.49 -7.49
N ALA A 332 -6.04 -3.23 -8.36
CA ALA A 332 -6.66 -4.27 -9.18
C ALA A 332 -6.03 -4.25 -10.57
N HIS A 333 -5.77 -5.44 -11.10
CA HIS A 333 -5.14 -5.62 -12.40
C HIS A 333 -5.41 -7.03 -12.91
N GLY A 334 -5.42 -7.16 -14.23
CA GLY A 334 -5.32 -8.46 -14.88
C GLY A 334 -5.37 -8.34 -16.39
N CYS A 335 -5.15 -9.49 -17.02
CA CYS A 335 -5.08 -9.57 -18.47
C CYS A 335 -6.46 -9.78 -19.08
N GLU A 336 -6.85 -8.90 -20.02
CA GLU A 336 -8.03 -9.18 -20.85
C GLU A 336 -7.79 -10.39 -21.75
N CYS A 337 -6.56 -10.56 -22.25
CA CYS A 337 -6.08 -11.76 -22.94
C CYS A 337 -7.03 -12.24 -24.06
N GLY A 338 -7.64 -11.30 -24.79
CA GLY A 338 -8.57 -11.56 -25.89
C GLY A 338 -10.06 -11.66 -25.51
N ASP A 339 -10.40 -11.57 -24.22
CA ASP A 339 -11.78 -11.38 -23.75
C ASP A 339 -11.96 -9.95 -23.20
N PRO A 340 -12.59 -9.02 -23.95
CA PRO A 340 -12.81 -7.64 -23.52
C PRO A 340 -13.79 -7.53 -22.33
N THR A 341 -14.41 -8.64 -21.92
CA THR A 341 -15.22 -8.71 -20.70
C THR A 341 -14.46 -9.26 -19.50
N ASN A 342 -13.18 -9.63 -19.68
CA ASN A 342 -12.29 -10.13 -18.63
C ASN A 342 -11.56 -8.98 -17.93
N THR A 343 -12.32 -8.04 -17.39
CA THR A 343 -11.77 -6.81 -16.82
C THR A 343 -11.81 -6.84 -15.29
N ARG A 344 -11.16 -5.85 -14.63
CA ARG A 344 -11.04 -5.76 -13.15
C ARG A 344 -11.73 -4.53 -12.58
N GLU A 345 -12.48 -3.77 -13.39
CA GLU A 345 -13.29 -2.67 -12.91
C GLU A 345 -14.44 -3.20 -12.02
N PRO A 346 -14.76 -2.54 -10.88
CA PRO A 346 -15.71 -3.05 -9.90
C PRO A 346 -17.11 -3.41 -10.42
N TRP A 347 -17.57 -2.73 -11.46
CA TRP A 347 -18.90 -2.93 -12.05
C TRP A 347 -18.97 -4.12 -13.02
N ALA A 348 -17.85 -4.77 -13.37
CA ALA A 348 -17.82 -5.92 -14.27
C ALA A 348 -18.43 -7.20 -13.65
N PHE A 349 -18.61 -7.23 -12.33
CA PHE A 349 -18.96 -8.45 -11.57
C PHE A 349 -20.40 -8.47 -11.02
N GLY A 350 -21.27 -7.61 -11.57
CA GLY A 350 -22.67 -7.49 -11.16
C GLY A 350 -22.87 -6.60 -9.93
N THR A 351 -24.10 -6.14 -9.73
CA THR A 351 -24.43 -5.08 -8.75
C THR A 351 -24.15 -5.44 -7.30
N THR A 352 -24.23 -6.73 -6.94
CA THR A 352 -23.89 -7.20 -5.58
C THR A 352 -22.41 -7.07 -5.31
N ALA A 353 -21.55 -7.57 -6.21
CA ALA A 353 -20.11 -7.44 -6.08
C ALA A 353 -19.69 -5.96 -6.11
N GLU A 354 -20.24 -5.18 -7.04
CA GLU A 354 -19.97 -3.75 -7.16
C GLU A 354 -20.23 -3.00 -5.85
N GLY A 355 -21.38 -3.24 -5.21
CA GLY A 355 -21.73 -2.59 -3.93
C GLY A 355 -20.73 -2.91 -2.82
N ILE A 356 -20.39 -4.20 -2.65
CA ILE A 356 -19.47 -4.66 -1.61
C ILE A 356 -18.05 -4.13 -1.86
N VAL A 357 -17.60 -4.16 -3.12
CA VAL A 357 -16.29 -3.68 -3.53
C VAL A 357 -16.19 -2.17 -3.37
N LYS A 358 -17.23 -1.41 -3.73
CA LYS A 358 -17.33 0.02 -3.48
C LYS A 358 -17.20 0.35 -1.99
N ASP A 359 -17.85 -0.42 -1.12
CA ASP A 359 -17.75 -0.22 0.32
C ASP A 359 -16.35 -0.53 0.86
N ALA A 360 -15.69 -1.57 0.36
CA ALA A 360 -14.31 -1.90 0.69
C ALA A 360 -13.34 -0.79 0.26
N ILE A 361 -13.50 -0.25 -0.96
CA ILE A 361 -12.72 0.89 -1.45
C ILE A 361 -12.99 2.12 -0.57
N LYS A 362 -14.24 2.49 -0.30
CA LYS A 362 -14.54 3.63 0.59
C LYS A 362 -13.99 3.44 2.01
N GLN A 363 -13.96 2.22 2.52
CA GLN A 363 -13.33 1.88 3.80
C GLN A 363 -11.82 2.16 3.76
N ARG A 364 -11.12 1.76 2.68
CA ARG A 364 -9.71 2.11 2.46
C ARG A 364 -9.47 3.61 2.56
N TYR A 365 -10.28 4.42 1.88
CA TYR A 365 -10.13 5.88 1.86
C TYR A 365 -10.36 6.52 3.22
N ARG A 366 -11.43 6.11 3.92
CA ARG A 366 -11.66 6.55 5.30
C ARG A 366 -10.50 6.15 6.21
N MET A 367 -9.86 5.01 5.99
CA MET A 367 -8.71 4.57 6.79
C MET A 367 -7.38 5.23 6.45
N LEU A 368 -7.30 6.12 5.46
CA LEU A 368 -6.03 6.75 5.08
C LEU A 368 -5.28 7.41 6.26
N PRO A 369 -5.92 8.10 7.22
CA PRO A 369 -5.20 8.61 8.40
C PRO A 369 -4.52 7.50 9.23
N TYR A 370 -5.17 6.35 9.38
CA TYR A 370 -4.61 5.17 10.07
C TYR A 370 -3.46 4.53 9.28
N ILE A 371 -3.71 4.26 7.99
CA ILE A 371 -2.74 3.62 7.09
C ILE A 371 -1.50 4.49 6.91
N TYR A 372 -1.69 5.80 6.80
CA TYR A 372 -0.60 6.75 6.58
C TYR A 372 0.27 6.93 7.82
N SER A 373 -0.33 6.91 9.02
CA SER A 373 0.44 6.86 10.27
C SER A 373 1.21 5.54 10.38
N ALA A 374 0.62 4.40 10.00
CA ALA A 374 1.32 3.11 9.97
C ALA A 374 2.47 3.08 8.94
N ALA A 375 2.34 3.77 7.81
CA ALA A 375 3.44 3.96 6.86
C ALA A 375 4.57 4.81 7.47
N LYS A 376 4.25 5.84 8.27
CA LYS A 376 5.25 6.61 9.01
C LYS A 376 5.98 5.76 10.07
N ASP A 377 5.25 4.90 10.78
CA ASP A 377 5.83 3.94 11.72
C ASP A 377 6.73 2.94 11.01
N THR A 378 6.34 2.49 9.81
CA THR A 378 7.14 1.60 8.95
C THR A 378 8.47 2.27 8.58
N LEU A 379 8.43 3.53 8.12
CA LEU A 379 9.65 4.30 7.83
C LEU A 379 10.56 4.42 9.07
N ALA A 380 9.98 4.69 10.24
CA ALA A 380 10.75 4.91 11.46
C ALA A 380 11.35 3.62 12.06
N SER A 381 10.66 2.49 11.92
CA SER A 381 10.97 1.26 12.66
C SER A 381 11.33 0.07 11.78
N GLY A 382 11.19 0.15 10.46
CA GLY A 382 11.32 -0.98 9.54
C GLY A 382 10.23 -2.05 9.67
N THR A 383 9.32 -1.95 10.63
CA THR A 383 8.26 -2.94 10.85
C THR A 383 7.14 -2.71 9.84
N PRO A 384 6.72 -3.73 9.07
CA PRO A 384 5.68 -3.57 8.04
C PRO A 384 4.30 -3.37 8.67
N MET A 385 3.44 -2.61 7.99
CA MET A 385 2.05 -2.45 8.41
C MET A 385 1.23 -3.74 8.30
N MET A 386 1.53 -4.60 7.32
CA MET A 386 0.95 -5.94 7.19
C MET A 386 1.96 -6.94 7.73
N LYS A 387 1.65 -7.60 8.85
CA LYS A 387 2.57 -8.51 9.52
C LYS A 387 1.86 -9.76 10.08
N PRO A 388 2.52 -10.92 10.08
CA PRO A 388 1.94 -12.13 10.66
C PRO A 388 1.76 -11.95 12.17
N LEU A 389 0.79 -12.66 12.75
CA LEU A 389 0.48 -12.53 14.18
C LEU A 389 1.70 -12.81 15.08
N VAL A 390 2.56 -13.76 14.69
CA VAL A 390 3.80 -14.07 15.42
C VAL A 390 4.72 -12.85 15.63
N ALA A 391 4.66 -11.85 14.75
CA ALA A 391 5.46 -10.63 14.88
C ALA A 391 5.09 -9.82 16.14
N ASP A 392 3.80 -9.80 16.50
CA ASP A 392 3.30 -9.10 17.69
C ASP A 392 3.10 -10.03 18.89
N TYR A 393 2.96 -11.33 18.66
CA TYR A 393 2.70 -12.35 19.68
C TYR A 393 3.72 -13.51 19.62
N PRO A 394 5.04 -13.25 19.74
CA PRO A 394 6.07 -14.28 19.52
C PRO A 394 6.05 -15.41 20.59
N GLY A 395 5.46 -15.17 21.76
CA GLY A 395 5.30 -16.17 22.82
C GLY A 395 4.02 -17.02 22.70
N ASP A 396 3.16 -16.72 21.73
CA ASP A 396 1.91 -17.44 21.52
C ASP A 396 2.10 -18.54 20.46
N ALA A 397 2.17 -19.79 20.90
CA ALA A 397 2.40 -20.93 20.01
C ALA A 397 1.33 -21.09 18.93
N ASN A 398 0.10 -20.62 19.18
CA ASN A 398 -0.97 -20.69 18.17
C ASN A 398 -0.83 -19.60 17.11
N ALA A 399 -0.11 -18.50 17.40
CA ALA A 399 0.16 -17.43 16.46
C ALA A 399 1.34 -17.74 15.52
N ALA A 400 2.21 -18.70 15.89
CA ALA A 400 3.50 -18.94 15.26
C ALA A 400 3.40 -19.31 13.77
N ASN A 401 2.41 -20.12 13.39
CA ASN A 401 2.27 -20.69 12.04
C ASN A 401 0.98 -20.26 11.32
N LEU A 402 0.34 -19.17 11.76
CA LEU A 402 -0.86 -18.66 11.08
C LEU A 402 -0.47 -17.95 9.79
N GLN A 403 -1.14 -18.34 8.71
CA GLN A 403 -0.78 -17.98 7.34
C GLN A 403 -1.93 -17.31 6.57
N ASP A 404 -3.09 -17.17 7.19
CA ASP A 404 -4.35 -16.75 6.56
C ASP A 404 -5.05 -15.61 7.32
N GLN A 405 -4.35 -14.98 8.26
CA GLN A 405 -4.75 -13.80 9.03
C GLN A 405 -3.52 -13.01 9.49
N TRP A 406 -3.64 -11.69 9.58
CA TRP A 406 -2.52 -10.79 9.87
C TRP A 406 -2.92 -9.62 10.77
N MET A 407 -1.92 -8.97 11.35
CA MET A 407 -2.07 -7.63 11.92
C MET A 407 -1.89 -6.58 10.83
N PHE A 408 -2.81 -5.62 10.75
CA PHE A 408 -2.76 -4.46 9.86
C PHE A 408 -2.64 -3.16 10.67
N GLY A 409 -1.48 -2.53 10.59
CA GLY A 409 -1.05 -1.46 11.48
C GLY A 409 -0.92 -1.96 12.93
N PRO A 410 -1.00 -1.07 13.93
CA PRO A 410 -0.84 -1.44 15.34
C PRO A 410 -2.00 -2.21 15.97
N SER A 411 -3.21 -2.18 15.38
CA SER A 411 -4.45 -2.46 16.14
C SER A 411 -5.48 -3.36 15.47
N LEU A 412 -5.36 -3.65 14.17
CA LEU A 412 -6.39 -4.40 13.44
C LEU A 412 -5.89 -5.81 13.14
N LEU A 413 -6.67 -6.84 13.44
CA LEU A 413 -6.48 -8.21 12.97
C LEU A 413 -7.45 -8.44 11.81
N VAL A 414 -6.93 -8.87 10.67
CA VAL A 414 -7.68 -9.09 9.44
C VAL A 414 -7.61 -10.56 9.05
N ALA A 415 -8.77 -11.18 8.79
CA ALA A 415 -8.88 -12.59 8.46
C ALA A 415 -9.90 -12.79 7.30
N PRO A 416 -9.53 -12.51 6.03
CA PRO A 416 -10.45 -12.54 4.89
C PRO A 416 -10.90 -13.95 4.51
N VAL A 417 -12.14 -14.15 4.07
CA VAL A 417 -12.55 -15.45 3.52
C VAL A 417 -11.75 -15.75 2.24
N HIS A 418 -11.13 -16.92 2.17
CA HIS A 418 -10.24 -17.31 1.07
C HIS A 418 -10.60 -18.69 0.47
N ALA A 419 -11.86 -19.12 0.62
CA ALA A 419 -12.40 -20.34 0.02
C ALA A 419 -13.79 -20.10 -0.60
N ALA A 420 -14.06 -20.75 -1.73
CA ALA A 420 -15.32 -20.62 -2.48
C ALA A 420 -16.54 -21.06 -1.66
N GLY A 421 -17.63 -20.30 -1.74
CA GLY A 421 -18.91 -20.58 -1.08
C GLY A 421 -18.88 -20.44 0.44
N ALA A 422 -17.75 -20.08 1.05
CA ALA A 422 -17.64 -19.96 2.49
C ALA A 422 -18.32 -18.69 3.00
N THR A 423 -19.25 -18.89 3.95
CA THR A 423 -19.98 -17.82 4.64
C THR A 423 -19.58 -17.71 6.12
N SER A 424 -18.56 -18.46 6.53
CA SER A 424 -17.92 -18.38 7.84
C SER A 424 -16.49 -18.91 7.76
N ARG A 425 -15.65 -18.57 8.74
CA ARG A 425 -14.31 -19.17 8.87
C ARG A 425 -13.86 -19.20 10.32
N SER A 426 -12.87 -20.05 10.59
CA SER A 426 -12.11 -20.02 11.84
C SER A 426 -11.22 -18.78 11.88
N VAL A 427 -11.18 -18.10 13.01
CA VAL A 427 -10.31 -16.95 13.28
C VAL A 427 -9.65 -17.14 14.65
N TYR A 428 -8.33 -17.19 14.70
CA TYR A 428 -7.60 -17.19 15.97
C TYR A 428 -7.49 -15.77 16.52
N LEU A 429 -7.85 -15.58 17.78
CA LEU A 429 -7.65 -14.32 18.51
C LEU A 429 -6.49 -14.51 19.48
N PRO A 430 -5.35 -13.84 19.31
CA PRO A 430 -4.27 -13.84 20.28
C PRO A 430 -4.73 -13.35 21.66
N TYR A 431 -3.97 -13.67 22.70
CA TYR A 431 -4.28 -13.21 24.07
C TYR A 431 -4.55 -11.70 24.15
N GLY A 432 -5.60 -11.35 24.90
CA GLY A 432 -6.08 -9.97 25.05
C GLY A 432 -7.59 -9.89 24.90
N THR A 433 -8.07 -8.72 24.53
CA THR A 433 -9.48 -8.45 24.25
C THR A 433 -9.60 -7.90 22.84
N TRP A 434 -10.61 -8.35 22.11
CA TRP A 434 -10.85 -7.97 20.72
C TRP A 434 -12.28 -7.50 20.53
N TYR A 435 -12.48 -6.53 19.65
CA TYR A 435 -13.80 -6.03 19.27
C TYR A 435 -14.01 -6.27 17.78
N ASP A 436 -15.15 -6.79 17.41
CA ASP A 436 -15.52 -6.92 16.00
C ASP A 436 -15.71 -5.54 15.37
N TRP A 437 -15.00 -5.25 14.28
CA TRP A 437 -15.10 -4.00 13.52
C TRP A 437 -16.51 -3.77 12.97
N ASN A 438 -17.19 -4.86 12.58
CA ASN A 438 -18.49 -4.81 11.91
C ASN A 438 -19.63 -4.71 12.92
N SER A 439 -19.71 -5.64 13.87
CA SER A 439 -20.81 -5.69 14.85
C SER A 439 -20.55 -4.88 16.13
N GLY A 440 -19.29 -4.57 16.44
CA GLY A 440 -18.89 -3.99 17.73
C GLY A 440 -18.84 -4.99 18.88
N SER A 441 -19.13 -6.28 18.65
CA SER A 441 -19.13 -7.32 19.68
C SER A 441 -17.75 -7.53 20.30
N LYS A 442 -17.71 -7.80 21.61
CA LYS A 442 -16.48 -8.04 22.37
C LYS A 442 -16.18 -9.54 22.43
N TRP A 443 -14.91 -9.90 22.26
CA TRP A 443 -14.38 -11.25 22.34
C TRP A 443 -13.15 -11.30 23.25
N SER A 444 -13.02 -12.39 24.01
CA SER A 444 -11.77 -12.69 24.73
C SER A 444 -10.77 -13.32 23.75
N GLY A 445 -9.48 -13.04 23.92
CA GLY A 445 -8.39 -13.65 23.18
C GLY A 445 -7.96 -15.00 23.73
N GLY A 446 -6.90 -15.55 23.15
CA GLY A 446 -6.36 -16.88 23.48
C GLY A 446 -7.23 -18.03 22.96
N GLN A 447 -8.07 -17.79 21.96
CA GLN A 447 -9.03 -18.78 21.45
C GLN A 447 -9.26 -18.64 19.94
N THR A 448 -9.69 -19.74 19.32
CA THR A 448 -10.20 -19.74 17.95
C THR A 448 -11.71 -19.63 17.99
N ILE A 449 -12.27 -18.65 17.26
CA ILE A 449 -13.71 -18.46 17.09
C ILE A 449 -14.15 -18.90 15.70
N THR A 450 -15.42 -19.31 15.56
CA THR A 450 -16.09 -19.40 14.25
C THR A 450 -16.77 -18.08 13.97
N TYR A 451 -16.25 -17.32 12.99
CA TYR A 451 -16.75 -16.02 12.62
C TYR A 451 -17.71 -16.13 11.43
N SER A 452 -18.92 -15.57 11.55
CA SER A 452 -19.89 -15.47 10.45
C SER A 452 -19.42 -14.41 9.45
N ALA A 453 -19.10 -14.83 8.23
CA ALA A 453 -18.51 -14.01 7.19
C ALA A 453 -19.26 -14.19 5.85
N PRO A 454 -20.54 -13.77 5.76
CA PRO A 454 -21.24 -13.73 4.46
C PRO A 454 -20.50 -12.80 3.48
N LEU A 455 -20.93 -12.78 2.21
CA LEU A 455 -20.16 -12.14 1.13
C LEU A 455 -19.87 -10.66 1.41
N GLU A 456 -20.80 -9.95 2.02
CA GLU A 456 -20.72 -8.53 2.40
C GLU A 456 -19.77 -8.25 3.57
N THR A 457 -19.32 -9.28 4.30
CA THR A 457 -18.55 -9.13 5.54
C THR A 457 -17.16 -9.73 5.41
N ILE A 458 -16.14 -8.90 5.66
CA ILE A 458 -14.77 -9.34 5.95
C ILE A 458 -14.54 -9.35 7.46
N PRO A 459 -14.02 -10.46 8.04
CA PRO A 459 -13.63 -10.51 9.44
C PRO A 459 -12.48 -9.54 9.74
N VAL A 460 -12.78 -8.50 10.51
CA VAL A 460 -11.80 -7.53 11.02
C VAL A 460 -12.06 -7.34 12.51
N LEU A 461 -11.03 -7.53 13.33
CA LEU A 461 -11.09 -7.44 14.78
C LEU A 461 -10.15 -6.33 15.24
N VAL A 462 -10.57 -5.55 16.21
CA VAL A 462 -9.86 -4.40 16.76
C VAL A 462 -9.37 -4.74 18.16
N LYS A 463 -8.08 -4.55 18.40
CA LYS A 463 -7.48 -4.77 19.72
C LYS A 463 -8.02 -3.78 20.76
N GLU A 464 -8.28 -4.25 21.97
CA GLU A 464 -8.55 -3.35 23.11
C GLU A 464 -7.38 -2.39 23.34
N GLY A 465 -7.69 -1.13 23.65
CA GLY A 465 -6.75 -0.01 23.70
C GLY A 465 -6.64 0.77 22.39
N ALA A 466 -7.15 0.25 21.27
CA ALA A 466 -7.00 0.90 19.97
C ALA A 466 -7.68 2.27 19.87
N ILE A 467 -7.02 3.17 19.16
CA ILE A 467 -7.56 4.44 18.66
C ILE A 467 -7.35 4.41 17.15
N VAL A 468 -8.43 4.38 16.38
CA VAL A 468 -8.38 4.26 14.91
C VAL A 468 -8.92 5.55 14.29
N PRO A 469 -8.06 6.43 13.75
CA PRO A 469 -8.48 7.64 13.07
C PRO A 469 -8.99 7.34 11.66
N LEU A 470 -10.15 7.91 11.34
CA LEU A 470 -10.81 7.81 10.05
C LEU A 470 -11.06 9.20 9.47
N GLY A 471 -10.77 9.38 8.18
CA GLY A 471 -11.05 10.59 7.42
C GLY A 471 -12.47 10.62 6.85
N LYS A 472 -12.72 11.64 6.01
CA LYS A 472 -13.97 11.76 5.25
C LYS A 472 -14.04 10.75 4.11
N ASP A 473 -15.26 10.55 3.60
CA ASP A 473 -15.43 10.00 2.26
C ASP A 473 -14.85 10.96 1.23
N MET A 474 -14.17 10.40 0.23
CA MET A 474 -13.59 11.13 -0.89
C MET A 474 -13.46 10.20 -2.12
N ASN A 475 -13.51 10.76 -3.32
CA ASN A 475 -13.33 10.05 -4.59
C ASN A 475 -11.85 9.87 -4.98
N TYR A 476 -10.96 10.66 -4.41
CA TYR A 476 -9.50 10.57 -4.57
C TYR A 476 -8.81 11.31 -3.43
N VAL A 477 -7.54 11.00 -3.17
CA VAL A 477 -6.75 11.68 -2.14
C VAL A 477 -6.61 13.16 -2.47
N GLY A 478 -7.04 14.01 -1.54
CA GLY A 478 -6.98 15.47 -1.66
C GLY A 478 -8.24 16.12 -2.23
N GLU A 479 -9.31 15.36 -2.54
CA GLU A 479 -10.59 15.94 -2.97
C GLU A 479 -11.24 16.81 -1.89
N THR A 480 -11.17 16.38 -0.63
CA THR A 480 -11.74 17.10 0.51
C THR A 480 -10.64 17.59 1.44
N ALA A 481 -10.89 18.72 2.11
CA ALA A 481 -9.99 19.23 3.13
C ALA A 481 -9.84 18.22 4.29
N ASP A 482 -8.61 18.06 4.78
CA ASP A 482 -8.25 17.18 5.91
C ASP A 482 -8.66 17.79 7.28
N ASP A 483 -9.80 18.46 7.33
CA ASP A 483 -10.30 19.22 8.49
C ASP A 483 -11.28 18.41 9.36
N PHE A 484 -11.34 17.10 9.19
CA PHE A 484 -12.19 16.19 9.95
C PHE A 484 -11.48 14.88 10.25
N ILE A 485 -11.55 14.43 11.50
CA ILE A 485 -11.12 13.09 11.90
C ILE A 485 -12.19 12.48 12.81
N ASN A 486 -12.59 11.25 12.49
CA ASN A 486 -13.39 10.40 13.34
C ASN A 486 -12.52 9.38 14.06
N LEU A 487 -12.51 9.40 15.38
CA LEU A 487 -11.73 8.49 16.22
C LEU A 487 -12.62 7.36 16.70
N LYS A 488 -12.43 6.15 16.18
CA LYS A 488 -12.98 4.95 16.84
C LYS A 488 -12.07 4.58 18.01
N VAL A 489 -12.62 4.62 19.22
CA VAL A 489 -11.88 4.44 20.47
C VAL A 489 -12.39 3.20 21.19
N TYR A 490 -11.46 2.28 21.47
CA TYR A 490 -11.69 1.04 22.20
C TYR A 490 -10.86 1.09 23.49
N PRO A 491 -11.35 1.73 24.57
CA PRO A 491 -10.54 1.95 25.77
C PRO A 491 -10.07 0.64 26.42
N LEU A 492 -8.86 0.64 27.00
CA LEU A 492 -8.39 -0.43 27.90
C LEU A 492 -9.31 -0.61 29.10
N ALA A 493 -9.13 -1.69 29.87
CA ALA A 493 -9.79 -1.85 31.17
C ALA A 493 -9.49 -0.68 32.14
N ALA A 494 -10.33 -0.52 33.19
CA ALA A 494 -10.18 0.55 34.16
C ALA A 494 -8.76 0.55 34.80
N GLY A 495 -8.16 1.74 34.89
CA GLY A 495 -6.75 1.94 35.25
C GLY A 495 -5.79 1.93 34.04
N GLY A 496 -6.27 1.60 32.84
CA GLY A 496 -5.47 1.56 31.63
C GLY A 496 -5.39 2.90 30.89
N THR A 497 -4.24 3.11 30.23
CA THR A 497 -3.96 4.24 29.33
C THR A 497 -3.52 3.70 27.98
N SER A 498 -4.11 4.20 26.90
CA SER A 498 -3.65 3.94 25.54
C SER A 498 -3.35 5.24 24.79
N SER A 499 -2.51 5.15 23.76
CA SER A 499 -2.08 6.31 22.98
C SER A 499 -1.95 5.99 21.50
N TYR A 500 -2.08 7.01 20.67
CA TYR A 500 -1.88 6.96 19.23
C TYR A 500 -1.29 8.29 18.73
N SER A 501 -0.35 8.23 17.79
CA SER A 501 0.18 9.42 17.11
C SER A 501 -0.43 9.52 15.72
N LEU A 502 -1.23 10.56 15.48
CA LEU A 502 -1.73 10.85 14.14
C LEU A 502 -0.67 11.65 13.38
N TYR A 503 -0.08 11.03 12.35
CA TYR A 503 0.93 11.63 11.49
C TYR A 503 0.31 12.23 10.22
N GLU A 504 0.76 13.43 9.85
CA GLU A 504 0.30 14.14 8.66
C GLU A 504 1.44 14.97 8.03
N ASP A 505 1.46 15.03 6.71
CA ASP A 505 2.31 15.93 5.92
C ASP A 505 1.57 16.28 4.61
N ASP A 506 2.25 16.88 3.63
CA ASP A 506 1.64 17.23 2.35
C ASP A 506 1.25 16.03 1.47
N GLY A 507 1.65 14.81 1.84
CA GLY A 507 1.37 13.56 1.13
C GLY A 507 2.03 13.42 -0.23
N LEU A 508 2.90 14.34 -0.63
CA LEU A 508 3.38 14.47 -2.01
C LEU A 508 4.90 14.58 -2.10
N THR A 509 5.52 15.40 -1.26
CA THR A 509 6.95 15.75 -1.39
C THR A 509 7.82 15.08 -0.33
N TYR A 510 9.14 15.09 -0.51
CA TYR A 510 10.09 14.69 0.54
C TYR A 510 10.26 15.76 1.64
N GLY A 511 9.44 16.82 1.67
CA GLY A 511 9.48 17.84 2.72
C GLY A 511 9.43 17.30 4.15
N TYR A 512 8.81 16.13 4.36
CA TYR A 512 8.83 15.44 5.67
C TYR A 512 10.23 15.06 6.16
N GLU A 513 11.20 14.81 5.27
CA GLU A 513 12.60 14.51 5.63
C GLU A 513 13.27 15.72 6.30
N THR A 514 12.76 16.92 6.06
CA THR A 514 13.27 18.19 6.62
C THR A 514 12.33 18.80 7.68
N GLY A 515 11.36 18.03 8.16
CA GLY A 515 10.42 18.43 9.22
C GLY A 515 9.10 19.05 8.72
N GLY A 516 8.83 19.02 7.41
CA GLY A 516 7.56 19.43 6.81
C GLY A 516 6.42 18.44 7.08
N SER A 517 6.09 18.24 8.36
CA SER A 517 5.05 17.33 8.83
C SER A 517 4.47 17.84 10.16
N ARG A 518 3.36 17.26 10.59
CA ARG A 518 2.81 17.46 11.93
C ARG A 518 2.37 16.14 12.55
N GLU A 519 2.40 16.12 13.87
CA GLU A 519 1.90 15.00 14.67
C GLU A 519 0.91 15.47 15.73
N THR A 520 -0.15 14.69 15.95
CA THR A 520 -1.13 14.92 17.01
C THR A 520 -1.18 13.69 17.93
N SER A 521 -0.72 13.86 19.17
CA SER A 521 -0.81 12.81 20.20
C SER A 521 -2.26 12.68 20.69
N ILE A 522 -2.78 11.46 20.72
CA ILE A 522 -4.12 11.14 21.22
C ILE A 522 -3.96 10.14 22.35
N ILE A 523 -4.49 10.45 23.53
CA ILE A 523 -4.34 9.62 24.74
C ILE A 523 -5.71 9.35 25.35
N VAL A 524 -6.01 8.09 25.63
CA VAL A 524 -7.25 7.66 26.27
C VAL A 524 -6.94 7.02 27.62
N ASN A 525 -7.57 7.53 28.67
CA ASN A 525 -7.52 6.97 30.01
C ASN A 525 -8.90 6.45 30.41
N LYS A 526 -9.03 5.18 30.81
CA LYS A 526 -10.26 4.65 31.40
C LYS A 526 -10.08 4.54 32.91
N GLY A 527 -10.80 5.36 33.66
CA GLY A 527 -10.99 5.20 35.11
C GLY A 527 -12.17 4.29 35.44
N SER A 528 -12.48 4.16 36.73
CA SER A 528 -13.62 3.36 37.20
C SER A 528 -14.98 4.00 36.89
N SER A 529 -15.04 5.34 36.88
CA SER A 529 -16.27 6.13 36.67
C SER A 529 -16.16 7.15 35.54
N ALA A 530 -15.05 7.16 34.81
CA ALA A 530 -14.81 8.14 33.76
C ALA A 530 -13.91 7.60 32.64
N ILE A 531 -14.07 8.12 31.43
CA ILE A 531 -13.14 7.97 30.32
C ILE A 531 -12.69 9.37 29.90
N SER A 532 -11.39 9.59 29.78
CA SER A 532 -10.80 10.84 29.30
C SER A 532 -10.08 10.60 27.98
N LEU A 533 -10.52 11.27 26.91
CA LEU A 533 -9.89 11.32 25.59
C LEU A 533 -9.20 12.68 25.44
N ASN A 534 -7.87 12.66 25.37
CA ASN A 534 -7.02 13.83 25.25
C ASN A 534 -6.45 13.88 23.84
N ILE A 535 -6.87 14.87 23.06
CA ILE A 535 -6.33 15.17 21.73
C ILE A 535 -5.36 16.34 21.91
N GLY A 536 -4.07 16.10 21.73
CA GLY A 536 -3.04 17.11 21.88
C GLY A 536 -3.15 18.23 20.85
N ALA A 537 -2.45 19.34 21.11
CA ALA A 537 -2.20 20.33 20.06
C ALA A 537 -1.26 19.73 19.02
N ALA A 538 -1.57 19.88 17.74
CA ALA A 538 -0.70 19.43 16.66
C ALA A 538 0.69 20.09 16.78
N GLN A 539 1.75 19.29 16.68
CA GLN A 539 3.14 19.73 16.72
C GLN A 539 3.76 19.62 15.33
N GLY A 540 4.50 20.63 14.90
CA GLY A 540 5.04 20.71 13.53
C GLY A 540 4.09 21.42 12.55
N SER A 541 4.52 21.56 11.31
CA SER A 541 3.71 22.14 10.24
C SER A 541 4.12 21.67 8.85
N TYR A 542 3.19 21.74 7.91
CA TYR A 542 3.45 21.49 6.49
C TYR A 542 2.60 22.41 5.59
N PRO A 543 3.01 22.65 4.34
CA PRO A 543 2.24 23.44 3.39
C PRO A 543 0.83 22.87 3.12
N GLY A 544 -0.20 23.72 3.12
CA GLY A 544 -1.57 23.29 2.85
C GLY A 544 -2.29 22.61 4.02
N GLN A 545 -1.68 22.57 5.21
CA GLN A 545 -2.32 22.02 6.39
C GLN A 545 -3.60 22.79 6.79
N PRO A 546 -4.62 22.11 7.35
CA PRO A 546 -5.80 22.79 7.90
C PRO A 546 -5.46 23.51 9.20
N ASN A 547 -6.00 24.72 9.35
CA ASN A 547 -5.86 25.56 10.55
C ASN A 547 -6.84 25.17 11.66
N SER A 548 -7.97 24.58 11.30
CA SER A 548 -8.97 24.07 12.23
C SER A 548 -9.46 22.69 11.81
N ARG A 549 -9.95 21.93 12.78
CA ARG A 549 -10.44 20.57 12.57
C ARG A 549 -11.67 20.31 13.44
N GLN A 550 -12.63 19.58 12.89
CA GLN A 550 -13.71 18.96 13.64
C GLN A 550 -13.29 17.55 14.06
N TRP A 551 -13.51 17.23 15.33
CA TRP A 551 -13.28 15.89 15.85
C TRP A 551 -14.62 15.19 16.07
N ARG A 552 -14.74 14.00 15.52
CA ARG A 552 -15.76 13.03 15.89
C ARG A 552 -15.09 11.90 16.68
N SER A 553 -15.78 11.33 17.65
CA SER A 553 -15.28 10.18 18.39
C SER A 553 -16.39 9.18 18.65
N GLU A 554 -16.09 7.90 18.43
CA GLU A 554 -16.95 6.75 18.72
C GLU A 554 -16.28 5.98 19.86
N VAL A 555 -16.69 6.26 21.11
CA VAL A 555 -16.04 5.71 22.30
C VAL A 555 -16.83 4.50 22.78
N LYS A 556 -16.21 3.32 22.79
CA LYS A 556 -16.78 2.13 23.43
C LYS A 556 -16.78 2.32 24.94
N THR A 557 -17.96 2.45 25.52
CA THR A 557 -18.16 2.69 26.96
C THR A 557 -18.52 1.42 27.71
N GLU A 558 -18.90 0.36 27.00
CA GLU A 558 -19.31 -0.93 27.58
C GLU A 558 -20.41 -0.71 28.64
N SER A 559 -20.18 -1.15 29.89
CA SER A 559 -21.11 -1.00 31.01
C SER A 559 -21.09 0.38 31.67
N LEU A 560 -20.24 1.32 31.22
CA LEU A 560 -20.21 2.66 31.79
C LEU A 560 -21.47 3.43 31.37
N ASN A 561 -22.36 3.68 32.35
CA ASN A 561 -23.55 4.49 32.14
C ASN A 561 -23.19 5.98 32.09
N VAL A 562 -22.81 6.47 30.92
CA VAL A 562 -22.37 7.87 30.74
C VAL A 562 -23.54 8.84 30.97
N ALA A 563 -23.40 9.67 32.00
CA ALA A 563 -24.37 10.69 32.38
C ALA A 563 -24.02 12.06 31.79
N THR A 564 -22.74 12.42 31.77
CA THR A 564 -22.28 13.69 31.22
C THR A 564 -21.05 13.53 30.34
N VAL A 565 -21.00 14.34 29.29
CA VAL A 565 -19.82 14.49 28.43
C VAL A 565 -19.41 15.96 28.46
N LYS A 566 -18.13 16.22 28.70
CA LYS A 566 -17.55 17.56 28.71
C LYS A 566 -16.42 17.67 27.70
N ARG A 567 -16.27 18.84 27.09
CA ARG A 567 -15.09 19.25 26.30
C ARG A 567 -14.43 20.42 27.00
N ASN A 568 -13.17 20.27 27.40
CA ASN A 568 -12.39 21.28 28.12
C ASN A 568 -13.16 21.84 29.35
N GLY A 569 -13.83 20.96 30.10
CA GLY A 569 -14.65 21.32 31.26
C GLY A 569 -16.07 21.80 30.96
N THR A 570 -16.40 22.14 29.71
CA THR A 570 -17.73 22.60 29.30
C THR A 570 -18.61 21.42 28.89
N ALA A 571 -19.83 21.33 29.43
CA ALA A 571 -20.77 20.25 29.08
C ALA A 571 -21.22 20.35 27.62
N LEU A 572 -21.23 19.20 26.94
CA LEU A 572 -21.78 19.05 25.60
C LEU A 572 -23.28 18.75 25.64
N THR A 573 -23.99 19.15 24.58
CA THR A 573 -25.43 18.93 24.49
C THR A 573 -25.73 17.46 24.17
N LYS A 574 -26.49 16.78 25.02
CA LYS A 574 -26.98 15.43 24.71
C LYS A 574 -28.10 15.51 23.70
N VAL A 575 -28.01 14.74 22.62
CA VAL A 575 -29.08 14.59 21.62
C VAL A 575 -29.71 13.20 21.71
N ASN A 576 -30.91 13.03 21.16
CA ASN A 576 -31.71 11.82 21.33
C ASN A 576 -31.63 10.89 20.11
N THR A 577 -31.24 11.41 18.95
CA THR A 577 -31.12 10.62 17.72
C THR A 577 -29.76 10.76 17.07
N PHE A 578 -29.35 9.74 16.32
CA PHE A 578 -28.13 9.79 15.52
C PHE A 578 -28.21 10.83 14.39
N SER A 579 -29.41 11.15 13.91
CA SER A 579 -29.63 12.21 12.91
C SER A 579 -29.31 13.60 13.48
N GLU A 580 -29.82 13.90 14.69
CA GLU A 580 -29.47 15.12 15.43
C GLU A 580 -27.97 15.19 15.72
N PHE A 581 -27.35 14.04 16.03
CA PHE A 581 -25.91 13.96 16.26
C PHE A 581 -25.10 14.36 15.01
N ASN A 582 -25.46 13.83 13.84
CA ASN A 582 -24.71 14.06 12.61
C ASN A 582 -24.68 15.54 12.18
N THR A 583 -25.75 16.29 12.46
CA THR A 583 -25.86 17.72 12.10
C THR A 583 -25.49 18.66 13.25
N GLY A 584 -25.42 18.15 14.48
CA GLY A 584 -25.12 18.93 15.67
C GLY A 584 -23.65 19.31 15.79
N THR A 585 -23.37 20.30 16.62
CA THR A 585 -22.03 20.78 16.94
C THR A 585 -21.90 20.88 18.46
N ASP A 586 -20.81 20.38 19.02
CA ASP A 586 -20.64 20.24 20.47
C ASP A 586 -21.78 19.43 21.11
N VAL A 587 -22.08 18.31 20.46
CA VAL A 587 -23.14 17.36 20.83
C VAL A 587 -22.56 15.98 21.13
N TRP A 588 -23.33 15.20 21.87
CA TRP A 588 -23.07 13.77 22.05
C TRP A 588 -24.35 12.95 22.03
N TYR A 589 -24.23 11.70 21.58
CA TYR A 589 -25.31 10.73 21.50
C TYR A 589 -24.88 9.42 22.15
N ASN A 590 -25.74 8.86 23.01
CA ASN A 590 -25.51 7.56 23.64
C ASN A 590 -26.28 6.49 22.89
N ASP A 591 -25.58 5.64 22.17
CA ASP A 591 -26.14 4.42 21.62
C ASP A 591 -26.00 3.28 22.62
N ALA A 592 -27.02 3.14 23.47
CA ALA A 592 -27.05 2.10 24.48
C ALA A 592 -27.09 0.68 23.89
N ALA A 593 -27.56 0.51 22.65
CA ALA A 593 -27.64 -0.80 22.01
C ALA A 593 -26.26 -1.32 21.61
N SER A 594 -25.38 -0.44 21.10
CA SER A 594 -24.00 -0.80 20.73
C SER A 594 -22.98 -0.58 21.83
N GLY A 595 -23.39 0.02 22.97
CA GLY A 595 -22.48 0.40 24.06
C GLY A 595 -21.46 1.46 23.64
N THR A 596 -21.88 2.39 22.77
CA THR A 596 -21.02 3.41 22.16
C THR A 596 -21.55 4.81 22.46
N VAL A 597 -20.67 5.69 22.91
CA VAL A 597 -20.97 7.13 22.98
C VAL A 597 -20.30 7.83 21.80
N TYR A 598 -21.12 8.54 21.04
CA TYR A 598 -20.70 9.36 19.92
C TYR A 598 -20.53 10.81 20.38
N ILE A 599 -19.41 11.44 20.07
CA ILE A 599 -19.13 12.85 20.36
C ILE A 599 -18.78 13.57 19.06
N GLN A 600 -19.32 14.77 18.86
CA GLN A 600 -18.98 15.63 17.73
C GLN A 600 -18.71 17.05 18.24
N THR A 601 -17.49 17.52 18.02
CA THR A 601 -17.06 18.86 18.46
C THR A 601 -17.44 19.93 17.43
N ALA A 602 -17.37 21.20 17.83
CA ALA A 602 -17.14 22.29 16.89
C ALA A 602 -15.79 22.16 16.18
N PHE A 603 -15.62 22.87 15.07
CA PHE A 603 -14.29 23.12 14.52
C PHE A 603 -13.45 23.87 15.54
N VAL A 604 -12.25 23.37 15.81
CA VAL A 604 -11.29 23.96 16.74
C VAL A 604 -9.95 24.17 16.04
N PRO A 605 -9.15 25.18 16.41
CA PRO A 605 -7.79 25.32 15.90
C PRO A 605 -6.99 24.02 16.12
N THR A 606 -6.23 23.58 15.11
CA THR A 606 -5.38 22.37 15.21
C THR A 606 -4.28 22.52 16.26
N THR A 607 -3.90 23.75 16.60
CA THR A 607 -2.96 24.10 17.67
C THR A 607 -3.59 24.11 19.06
N GLN A 608 -4.89 23.83 19.20
CA GLN A 608 -5.58 23.79 20.49
C GLN A 608 -5.86 22.35 20.92
N ALA A 609 -5.27 21.95 22.04
CA ALA A 609 -5.57 20.67 22.68
C ALA A 609 -7.05 20.59 23.10
N GLN A 610 -7.64 19.39 23.00
CA GLN A 610 -9.00 19.08 23.40
C GLN A 610 -8.98 17.95 24.43
N THR A 611 -9.67 18.13 25.55
CA THR A 611 -9.93 17.09 26.55
C THR A 611 -11.42 16.78 26.56
N ILE A 612 -11.79 15.56 26.21
CA ILE A 612 -13.16 15.07 26.22
C ILE A 612 -13.30 14.10 27.39
N GLU A 613 -14.19 14.40 28.33
CA GLU A 613 -14.44 13.60 29.53
C GLU A 613 -15.84 13.03 29.51
N LEU A 614 -15.95 11.71 29.54
CA LEU A 614 -17.19 10.97 29.70
C LEU A 614 -17.25 10.50 31.16
N THR A 615 -18.27 10.90 31.91
CA THR A 615 -18.41 10.53 33.33
C THR A 615 -19.72 9.80 33.58
N SER A 616 -19.67 8.76 34.42
CA SER A 616 -20.87 8.08 34.88
C SER A 616 -21.63 8.89 35.92
N SER A 617 -22.93 8.58 36.05
CA SER A 617 -23.77 9.03 37.15
C SER A 617 -23.26 8.56 38.50
#